data_AF-A0A2K9P1B6-F1
#
_entry.id   AF-A0A2K9P1B6-F1
#
_cell.length_a   1.000
_cell.length_b   1.000
_cell.length_c   1.000
_cell.angle_alpha   90.00
_cell.angle_beta   90.00
_cell.angle_gamma   90.00
#
_symmetry.space_group_name_H-M   'P 1'
#
loop_
_entity.id
_entity.type
_entity.pdbx_description
1 polymer ?
#
loop_
_entity_poly.entity_id
_entity_poly.type
_entity_poly.pdbx_seq_one_letter_code
_entity_poly.pdbx_strand_id
1 'polypeptide(L)'
;MIFKFKRFILCLFVLIVSLFCVYPTYASVSGDAVKINGETYRITSSKNINVYIERSKINFDVEPIIIENRTMVPLRFLANAIGIKDNKIIYDETEQSVILEYNGKTIKLIVGDKNALIDIDEVELDVPAVELNNRVLVPLRFVCETFGYNVDYGETETSMNIFMKKRNSPTNL
;
A
#
# COMPACT_ATOMS: atom_id res chain seq x y z
N MET A 1 -69.60 -6.18 42.38
CA MET A 1 -68.94 -4.95 41.88
C MET A 1 -67.43 -5.18 41.95
N ILE A 2 -66.76 -5.37 40.81
CA ILE A 2 -65.35 -5.03 40.52
C ILE A 2 -65.05 -5.59 39.11
N PHE A 3 -65.14 -4.68 38.14
CA PHE A 3 -64.78 -4.85 36.74
C PHE A 3 -63.32 -4.40 36.56
N LYS A 4 -62.61 -5.04 35.62
CA LYS A 4 -61.40 -4.55 34.91
C LYS A 4 -60.07 -4.52 35.67
N PHE A 5 -59.39 -5.67 35.71
CA PHE A 5 -57.95 -5.76 35.98
C PHE A 5 -57.17 -6.32 34.78
N LYS A 6 -57.36 -5.73 33.59
CA LYS A 6 -56.74 -6.24 32.34
C LYS A 6 -56.19 -5.17 31.40
N ARG A 7 -55.84 -3.97 31.91
CA ARG A 7 -55.31 -2.88 31.06
C ARG A 7 -54.03 -2.21 31.55
N PHE A 8 -53.38 -2.70 32.60
CA PHE A 8 -52.26 -1.97 33.21
C PHE A 8 -50.86 -2.61 33.03
N ILE A 9 -50.76 -3.79 32.42
CA ILE A 9 -49.46 -4.49 32.22
C ILE A 9 -48.97 -4.36 30.75
N LEU A 10 -49.59 -3.51 29.93
CA LEU A 10 -49.17 -3.28 28.53
C LEU A 10 -48.33 -2.01 28.34
N CYS A 11 -47.98 -1.28 29.39
CA CYS A 11 -47.15 -0.06 29.28
C CYS A 11 -45.72 -0.20 29.80
N LEU A 12 -45.32 -1.34 30.39
CA LEU A 12 -43.94 -1.55 30.88
C LEU A 12 -43.03 -2.23 29.85
N PHE A 13 -43.47 -2.39 28.60
CA PHE A 13 -42.70 -3.04 27.53
C PHE A 13 -42.24 -2.09 26.42
N VAL A 14 -42.51 -0.78 26.55
CA VAL A 14 -42.23 0.22 25.49
C VAL A 14 -41.04 1.13 25.83
N LEU A 15 -40.38 0.97 26.99
CA LEU A 15 -39.31 1.88 27.42
C LEU A 15 -37.91 1.27 27.59
N ILE A 16 -37.69 0.00 27.21
CA ILE A 16 -36.35 -0.63 27.25
C ILE A 16 -35.84 -1.05 25.86
N VAL A 17 -36.65 -0.89 24.80
CA VAL A 17 -36.24 -1.21 23.41
C VAL A 17 -35.73 0.03 22.65
N SER A 18 -35.33 1.08 23.36
CA SER A 18 -34.70 2.28 22.77
C SER A 18 -33.24 2.50 23.20
N LEU A 19 -32.66 1.58 23.97
CA LEU A 19 -31.26 1.66 24.41
C LEU A 19 -30.39 0.47 23.97
N PHE A 20 -30.86 -0.29 22.98
CA PHE A 20 -29.95 -0.92 22.03
C PHE A 20 -30.19 -0.24 20.70
N CYS A 21 -29.90 1.06 20.67
CA CYS A 21 -29.43 1.71 19.46
C CYS A 21 -28.33 0.79 18.96
N VAL A 22 -28.63 0.04 17.90
CA VAL A 22 -27.62 -0.59 17.07
C VAL A 22 -26.73 0.57 16.69
N TYR A 23 -25.64 0.79 17.44
CA TYR A 23 -24.64 1.77 17.07
C TYR A 23 -24.06 1.19 15.80
N PRO A 24 -24.37 1.73 14.61
CA PRO A 24 -23.61 1.37 13.45
C PRO A 24 -22.25 2.00 13.79
N THR A 25 -21.26 1.17 14.09
CA THR A 25 -19.88 1.64 13.99
C THR A 25 -19.68 1.94 12.52
N TYR A 26 -19.96 3.19 12.13
CA TYR A 26 -19.56 3.71 10.85
C TYR A 26 -18.03 3.74 10.87
N ALA A 27 -17.41 2.68 10.37
CA ALA A 27 -16.03 2.76 9.94
C ALA A 27 -16.02 3.65 8.68
N SER A 28 -15.99 4.97 8.88
CA SER A 28 -15.53 5.86 7.82
C SER A 28 -14.06 5.56 7.62
N VAL A 29 -13.73 4.68 6.67
CA VAL A 29 -12.37 4.68 6.09
C VAL A 29 -12.31 5.97 5.29
N SER A 30 -11.89 7.05 5.95
CA SER A 30 -11.58 8.35 5.34
C SER A 30 -10.25 8.20 4.60
N GLY A 31 -10.28 7.54 3.46
CA GLY A 31 -9.19 7.60 2.49
C GLY A 31 -9.63 8.53 1.38
N ASP A 32 -8.82 9.53 1.06
CA ASP A 32 -9.06 10.38 -0.10
C ASP A 32 -9.04 9.52 -1.35
N ALA A 33 -10.11 9.56 -2.15
CA ALA A 33 -10.15 8.85 -3.42
C ALA A 33 -9.45 9.69 -4.48
N VAL A 34 -8.44 9.12 -5.14
CA VAL A 34 -7.69 9.79 -6.21
C VAL A 34 -7.82 8.99 -7.50
N LYS A 35 -8.01 9.71 -8.61
CA LYS A 35 -8.00 9.11 -9.94
C LYS A 35 -6.58 9.09 -10.48
N ILE A 36 -6.05 7.91 -10.76
CA ILE A 36 -4.72 7.70 -11.35
C ILE A 36 -4.93 6.87 -12.62
N ASN A 37 -4.49 7.38 -13.76
CA ASN A 37 -4.62 6.73 -15.07
C ASN A 37 -6.04 6.24 -15.42
N GLY A 38 -7.07 6.96 -14.95
CA GLY A 38 -8.48 6.63 -15.22
C GLY A 38 -9.13 5.71 -14.18
N GLU A 39 -8.34 5.08 -13.31
CA GLU A 39 -8.83 4.23 -12.22
C GLU A 39 -8.92 5.00 -10.90
N THR A 40 -9.83 4.60 -10.01
CA THR A 40 -10.03 5.25 -8.71
C THR A 40 -9.39 4.44 -7.60
N TYR A 41 -8.44 5.04 -6.90
CA TYR A 41 -7.69 4.42 -5.82
C TYR A 41 -7.99 5.09 -4.48
N ARG A 42 -7.97 4.29 -3.41
CA ARG A 42 -8.08 4.79 -2.04
C ARG A 42 -6.69 5.16 -1.53
N ILE A 43 -6.46 6.44 -1.28
CA ILE A 43 -5.20 6.94 -0.72
C ILE A 43 -5.34 7.15 0.79
N THR A 44 -4.34 6.68 1.55
CA THR A 44 -4.19 7.02 2.96
C THR A 44 -3.01 7.97 3.11
N SER A 45 -3.30 9.26 3.32
CA SER A 45 -2.30 10.35 3.26
C SER A 45 -1.99 10.98 4.63
N SER A 46 -2.24 10.27 5.73
CA SER A 46 -2.18 10.88 7.08
C SER A 46 -0.80 10.82 7.75
N LYS A 47 0.19 10.13 7.16
CA LYS A 47 1.52 9.93 7.76
C LYS A 47 2.63 10.15 6.75
N ASN A 48 3.73 10.74 7.20
CA ASN A 48 4.94 10.85 6.41
C ASN A 48 5.60 9.48 6.26
N ILE A 49 5.91 9.04 5.04
CA ILE A 49 6.47 7.72 4.78
C ILE A 49 7.97 7.85 4.56
N ASN A 50 8.76 7.24 5.44
CA ASN A 50 10.20 7.23 5.36
C ASN A 50 10.67 5.81 5.03
N VAL A 51 11.44 5.65 3.96
CA VAL A 51 12.01 4.36 3.57
C VAL A 51 13.50 4.37 3.85
N TYR A 52 13.98 3.32 4.51
CA TYR A 52 15.37 3.11 4.87
C TYR A 52 15.86 1.81 4.24
N ILE A 53 17.04 1.84 3.65
CA ILE A 53 17.79 0.63 3.31
C ILE A 53 18.96 0.52 4.27
N GLU A 54 19.02 -0.59 5.02
CA GLU A 54 19.93 -0.78 6.14
C GLU A 54 19.79 0.37 7.18
N ARG A 55 20.71 1.34 7.17
CA ARG A 55 20.70 2.53 8.06
C ARG A 55 20.54 3.86 7.31
N SER A 56 20.36 3.82 6.00
CA SER A 56 20.33 5.01 5.14
C SER A 56 18.92 5.30 4.66
N LYS A 57 18.45 6.53 4.85
CA LYS A 57 17.17 7.00 4.31
C LYS A 57 17.26 7.17 2.79
N ILE A 58 16.28 6.65 2.06
CA ILE A 58 16.09 6.90 0.63
C ILE A 58 15.31 8.21 0.47
N ASN A 59 15.85 9.12 -0.33
CA ASN A 59 15.16 10.36 -0.69
C ASN A 59 14.44 10.16 -2.03
N PHE A 60 13.16 10.48 -2.06
CA PHE A 60 12.33 10.42 -3.26
C PHE A 60 12.00 11.84 -3.72
N ASP A 61 11.85 12.03 -5.02
CA ASP A 61 11.37 13.29 -5.59
C ASP A 61 9.84 13.38 -5.62
N VAL A 62 9.18 12.23 -5.71
CA VAL A 62 7.76 12.03 -5.45
C VAL A 62 7.65 11.21 -4.17
N GLU A 63 7.05 11.79 -3.15
CA GLU A 63 6.90 11.14 -1.84
C GLU A 63 6.17 9.79 -1.98
N PRO A 64 6.60 8.75 -1.25
CA PRO A 64 5.83 7.51 -1.15
C PRO A 64 4.40 7.77 -0.66
N ILE A 65 3.46 6.99 -1.16
CA ILE A 65 2.04 7.08 -0.79
C ILE A 65 1.47 5.71 -0.43
N ILE A 66 0.38 5.67 0.32
CA ILE A 66 -0.36 4.42 0.55
C ILE A 66 -1.56 4.39 -0.38
N ILE A 67 -1.59 3.42 -1.28
CA ILE A 67 -2.74 3.09 -2.14
C ILE A 67 -3.25 1.72 -1.72
N GLU A 68 -4.55 1.60 -1.42
CA GLU A 68 -5.19 0.32 -1.06
C GLU A 68 -4.41 -0.48 0.00
N ASN A 69 -3.93 0.21 1.04
CA ASN A 69 -3.11 -0.36 2.12
C ASN A 69 -1.78 -0.97 1.65
N ARG A 70 -1.23 -0.52 0.52
CA ARG A 70 0.12 -0.82 0.05
C ARG A 70 0.93 0.46 -0.08
N THR A 71 2.17 0.43 0.41
CA THR A 71 3.11 1.53 0.20
C THR A 71 3.62 1.48 -1.24
N MET A 72 3.30 2.52 -1.98
CA MET A 72 3.73 2.74 -3.35
C MET A 72 4.92 3.69 -3.36
N VAL A 73 5.99 3.31 -4.05
CA VAL A 73 7.23 4.09 -4.12
C VAL A 73 7.72 4.26 -5.55
N PRO A 74 8.35 5.40 -5.89
CA PRO A 74 8.99 5.59 -7.19
C PRO A 74 10.02 4.50 -7.48
N LEU A 75 9.75 3.71 -8.53
CA LEU A 75 10.50 2.50 -8.82
C LEU A 75 11.99 2.77 -9.07
N ARG A 76 12.32 3.83 -9.81
CA ARG A 76 13.71 4.19 -10.13
C ARG A 76 14.55 4.44 -8.88
N PHE A 77 14.02 5.18 -7.91
CA PHE A 77 14.73 5.50 -6.68
C PHE A 77 14.93 4.25 -5.82
N LEU A 78 13.90 3.41 -5.72
CA LEU A 78 14.02 2.14 -5.01
C LEU A 78 15.05 1.21 -5.66
N ALA A 79 15.01 1.07 -7.00
CA ALA A 79 15.95 0.28 -7.79
C ALA A 79 17.39 0.78 -7.63
N ASN A 80 17.61 2.09 -7.68
CA ASN A 80 18.92 2.69 -7.47
C ASN A 80 19.44 2.46 -6.04
N ALA A 81 18.55 2.52 -5.04
CA ALA A 81 18.92 2.28 -3.64
C ALA A 81 19.40 0.84 -3.39
N ILE A 82 18.85 -0.16 -4.10
CA ILE A 82 19.29 -1.56 -4.03
C ILE A 82 20.47 -1.89 -4.97
N GLY A 83 20.99 -0.88 -5.67
CA GLY A 83 22.21 -0.99 -6.49
C GLY A 83 21.99 -1.30 -7.98
N ILE A 84 20.75 -1.20 -8.48
CA ILE A 84 20.49 -1.20 -9.92
C ILE A 84 20.99 0.13 -10.48
N LYS A 85 21.68 0.11 -11.62
CA LYS A 85 22.17 1.34 -12.27
C LYS A 85 21.10 1.90 -13.21
N ASP A 86 21.08 3.21 -13.43
CA ASP A 86 20.08 3.84 -14.30
C ASP A 86 20.05 3.27 -15.73
N ASN A 87 21.19 2.84 -16.27
CA ASN A 87 21.27 2.20 -17.58
C ASN A 87 20.65 0.79 -17.64
N LYS A 88 20.19 0.27 -16.50
CA LYS A 88 19.43 -0.98 -16.34
C LYS A 88 17.97 -0.75 -15.95
N ILE A 89 17.51 0.50 -16.03
CA ILE A 89 16.12 0.91 -15.76
C ILE A 89 15.59 1.58 -17.02
N ILE A 90 14.89 0.80 -17.83
CA ILE A 90 14.38 1.22 -19.14
C ILE A 90 12.90 1.50 -19.00
N TYR A 91 12.45 2.64 -19.52
CA TYR A 91 11.04 2.94 -19.67
C TYR A 91 10.68 2.85 -21.16
N ASP A 92 9.68 2.05 -21.48
CA ASP A 92 9.09 1.98 -22.81
C ASP A 92 7.81 2.82 -22.82
N GLU A 93 7.85 3.96 -23.52
CA GLU A 93 6.71 4.87 -23.63
C GLU A 93 5.55 4.29 -24.46
N THR A 94 5.84 3.39 -25.40
CA THR A 94 4.84 2.79 -26.28
C THR A 94 4.00 1.77 -25.54
N GLU A 95 4.66 0.94 -24.73
CA GLU A 95 4.00 -0.08 -23.91
C GLU A 95 3.62 0.42 -22.51
N GLN A 96 4.00 1.66 -22.15
CA GLN A 96 3.92 2.20 -20.80
C GLN A 96 4.47 1.21 -19.76
N SER A 97 5.66 0.68 -20.04
CA SER A 97 6.28 -0.37 -19.21
C SER A 97 7.65 0.03 -18.68
N VAL A 98 7.99 -0.46 -17.49
CA VAL A 98 9.34 -0.34 -16.92
C VAL A 98 10.00 -1.70 -16.91
N ILE A 99 11.21 -1.76 -17.44
CA ILE A 99 12.06 -2.95 -17.45
C ILE A 99 13.26 -2.70 -16.54
N LEU A 100 13.48 -3.62 -15.61
CA LEU A 100 14.63 -3.64 -14.70
C LEU A 100 15.49 -4.86 -14.98
N GLU A 101 16.79 -4.66 -15.09
CA GLU A 101 17.76 -5.77 -15.18
C GLU A 101 18.70 -5.76 -13.99
N TYR A 102 18.75 -6.87 -13.24
CA TYR A 102 19.64 -6.99 -12.10
C TYR A 102 20.04 -8.43 -11.81
N ASN A 103 21.34 -8.67 -11.66
CA ASN A 103 21.92 -10.00 -11.37
C ASN A 103 21.41 -11.12 -12.30
N GLY A 104 21.18 -10.81 -13.59
CA GLY A 104 20.68 -11.76 -14.58
C GLY A 104 19.17 -12.02 -14.52
N LYS A 105 18.43 -11.29 -13.68
CA LYS A 105 16.96 -11.26 -13.68
C LYS A 105 16.44 -10.05 -14.43
N THR A 106 15.33 -10.25 -15.14
CA THR A 106 14.58 -9.18 -15.80
C THR A 106 13.21 -9.06 -15.17
N ILE A 107 12.84 -7.85 -14.75
CA ILE A 107 11.48 -7.55 -14.29
C ILE A 107 10.85 -6.61 -15.30
N LYS A 108 9.66 -6.95 -15.79
CA LYS A 108 8.83 -6.05 -16.61
C LYS A 108 7.54 -5.76 -15.88
N LEU A 109 7.22 -4.47 -15.77
CA LEU A 109 6.02 -3.94 -15.13
C LEU A 109 5.30 -3.06 -16.13
N ILE A 110 4.03 -3.33 -16.39
CA ILE A 110 3.19 -2.50 -17.25
C ILE A 110 2.32 -1.62 -16.35
N VAL A 111 2.25 -0.33 -16.63
CA VAL A 111 1.45 0.62 -15.85
C VAL A 111 -0.03 0.26 -15.98
N GLY A 112 -0.74 0.17 -14.86
CA GLY A 112 -2.14 -0.24 -14.77
C GLY A 112 -2.35 -1.76 -14.80
N ASP A 113 -1.32 -2.54 -15.12
CA ASP A 113 -1.40 -4.00 -15.07
C ASP A 113 -1.06 -4.51 -13.67
N LYS A 114 -1.85 -5.47 -13.18
CA LYS A 114 -1.55 -6.19 -11.95
C LYS A 114 -0.53 -7.28 -12.17
N ASN A 115 -0.29 -7.72 -13.40
CA ASN A 115 0.65 -8.78 -13.69
C ASN A 115 2.02 -8.18 -14.01
N ALA A 116 3.02 -8.59 -13.24
CA ALA A 116 4.42 -8.33 -13.51
C ALA A 116 5.06 -9.59 -14.09
N LEU A 117 6.06 -9.42 -14.95
CA LEU A 117 6.88 -10.53 -15.43
C LEU A 117 8.22 -10.50 -14.69
N ILE A 118 8.58 -11.62 -14.07
CA ILE A 118 9.92 -11.86 -13.54
C ILE A 118 10.52 -12.98 -14.39
N ASP A 119 11.50 -12.62 -15.22
CA ASP A 119 12.05 -13.46 -16.27
C ASP A 119 10.95 -13.90 -17.27
N ILE A 120 10.44 -15.13 -17.13
CA ILE A 120 9.33 -15.67 -17.92
C ILE A 120 8.06 -15.92 -17.08
N ASP A 121 8.17 -15.78 -15.76
CA ASP A 121 7.10 -16.11 -14.84
C ASP A 121 6.24 -14.88 -14.57
N GLU A 122 4.93 -15.07 -14.64
CA GLU A 122 3.95 -14.04 -14.32
C GLU A 122 3.68 -14.04 -12.80
N VAL A 123 3.78 -12.86 -12.19
CA VAL A 123 3.58 -12.65 -10.76
C VAL A 123 2.61 -11.49 -10.55
N GLU A 124 1.55 -11.77 -9.82
CA GLU A 124 0.51 -10.77 -9.52
C GLU A 124 0.98 -9.79 -8.44
N LEU A 125 0.73 -8.51 -8.69
CA LEU A 125 0.91 -7.40 -7.78
C LEU A 125 -0.38 -7.22 -6.96
N ASP A 126 -0.21 -6.95 -5.66
CA ASP A 126 -1.34 -6.57 -4.80
C ASP A 126 -2.09 -5.33 -5.33
N VAL A 127 -1.33 -4.37 -5.84
CA VAL A 127 -1.78 -3.10 -6.44
C VAL A 127 -0.96 -2.89 -7.71
N PRO A 128 -1.59 -2.57 -8.86
CA PRO A 128 -0.88 -2.39 -10.11
C PRO A 128 0.16 -1.26 -10.01
N ALA A 129 1.13 -1.26 -10.92
CA ALA A 129 2.03 -0.12 -11.06
C ALA A 129 1.21 1.11 -11.51
N VAL A 130 1.44 2.26 -10.89
CA VAL A 130 0.70 3.49 -11.20
C VAL A 130 1.65 4.60 -11.62
N GLU A 131 1.24 5.44 -12.57
CA GLU A 131 1.99 6.63 -12.92
C GLU A 131 1.44 7.83 -12.16
N LEU A 132 2.28 8.50 -11.37
CA LEU A 132 1.93 9.71 -10.64
C LEU A 132 3.06 10.72 -10.75
N ASN A 133 2.75 11.95 -11.17
CA ASN A 133 3.72 13.04 -11.32
C ASN A 133 4.95 12.63 -12.19
N ASN A 134 4.70 11.94 -13.31
CA ASN A 134 5.73 11.40 -14.22
C ASN A 134 6.70 10.43 -13.53
N ARG A 135 6.25 9.71 -12.49
CA ARG A 135 6.97 8.61 -11.85
C ARG A 135 6.10 7.38 -11.87
N VAL A 136 6.70 6.24 -12.20
CA VAL A 136 6.05 4.94 -12.01
C VAL A 136 6.27 4.53 -10.56
N LEU A 137 5.17 4.43 -9.82
CA LEU A 137 5.13 3.96 -8.45
C LEU A 137 4.70 2.50 -8.43
N VAL A 138 5.33 1.71 -7.57
CA VAL A 138 5.08 0.27 -7.45
C VAL A 138 5.00 -0.14 -5.99
N PRO A 139 4.34 -1.28 -5.68
CA PRO A 139 4.33 -1.80 -4.32
C PRO A 139 5.76 -2.07 -3.84
N LEU A 140 6.19 -1.36 -2.79
CA LEU A 140 7.56 -1.45 -2.26
C LEU A 140 7.94 -2.90 -1.95
N ARG A 141 7.02 -3.65 -1.32
CA ARG A 141 7.27 -5.03 -0.88
C ARG A 141 7.57 -5.95 -2.05
N PHE A 142 6.82 -5.86 -3.15
CA PHE A 142 7.03 -6.68 -4.34
C PHE A 142 8.47 -6.55 -4.86
N VAL A 143 8.94 -5.31 -5.04
CA VAL A 143 10.30 -5.06 -5.53
C VAL A 143 11.35 -5.54 -4.52
N CYS A 144 11.15 -5.24 -3.23
CA CYS A 144 12.08 -5.66 -2.18
C CYS A 144 12.23 -7.18 -2.13
N GLU A 145 11.12 -7.92 -2.08
CA GLU A 145 11.14 -9.37 -1.95
C GLU A 145 11.73 -10.06 -3.18
N THR A 146 11.43 -9.54 -4.37
CA THR A 146 12.00 -10.02 -5.64
C THR A 146 13.52 -9.91 -5.65
N PHE A 147 14.06 -8.84 -5.05
CA PHE A 147 15.51 -8.62 -4.95
C PHE A 147 16.14 -9.14 -3.64
N GLY A 148 15.42 -9.94 -2.86
CA GLY A 148 15.96 -10.60 -1.67
C GLY A 148 16.09 -9.71 -0.43
N TYR A 149 15.28 -8.65 -0.34
CA TYR A 149 15.12 -7.83 0.84
C TYR A 149 13.87 -8.23 1.61
N ASN A 150 13.95 -8.14 2.93
CA ASN A 150 12.81 -8.19 3.84
C ASN A 150 12.39 -6.75 4.17
N VAL A 151 11.11 -6.55 4.46
CA VAL A 151 10.52 -5.24 4.73
C VAL A 151 9.87 -5.24 6.11
N ASP A 152 10.41 -4.45 7.02
CA ASP A 152 9.84 -4.20 8.35
C ASP A 152 9.15 -2.84 8.39
N TYR A 153 8.00 -2.77 9.07
CA TYR A 153 7.24 -1.54 9.25
C TYR A 153 7.28 -1.12 10.70
N GLY A 154 7.61 0.15 10.95
CA GLY A 154 7.54 0.80 12.25
C GLY A 154 6.70 2.06 12.13
N GLU A 155 5.73 2.23 13.01
CA GLU A 155 4.78 3.34 12.93
C GLU A 155 4.90 4.24 14.16
N THR A 156 4.86 5.55 13.94
CA THR A 156 4.73 6.57 14.98
C THR A 156 3.41 7.34 14.77
N GLU A 157 3.12 8.32 15.62
CA GLU A 157 1.96 9.18 15.44
C GLU A 157 2.00 9.94 14.10
N THR A 158 3.19 10.37 13.68
CA THR A 158 3.38 11.26 12.52
C THR A 158 3.94 10.57 11.29
N SER A 159 4.60 9.41 11.44
CA SER A 159 5.37 8.78 10.38
C SER A 159 5.19 7.27 10.30
N MET A 160 5.30 6.74 9.09
CA MET A 160 5.51 5.32 8.81
C MET A 160 6.95 5.14 8.35
N ASN A 161 7.74 4.41 9.13
CA ASN A 161 9.12 4.08 8.84
C ASN A 161 9.19 2.66 8.29
N ILE A 162 9.78 2.51 7.11
CA ILE A 162 9.91 1.24 6.41
C ILE A 162 11.38 0.91 6.35
N PHE A 163 11.77 -0.25 6.86
CA PHE A 163 13.15 -0.70 6.91
C PHE A 163 13.34 -1.90 5.98
N MET A 164 14.16 -1.72 4.95
CA MET A 164 14.60 -2.75 4.02
C MET A 164 15.90 -3.37 4.52
N LYS A 165 15.90 -4.68 4.71
CA LYS A 165 17.08 -5.45 5.15
C LYS A 165 17.37 -6.57 4.17
N LYS A 166 18.62 -6.71 3.73
CA LYS A 166 18.98 -7.80 2.83
C LYS A 166 18.94 -9.14 3.58
N ARG A 167 18.22 -10.12 3.04
CA ARG A 167 17.88 -11.40 3.72
C ARG A 167 19.10 -12.22 4.16
N ASN A 168 20.20 -12.12 3.42
CA ASN A 168 21.44 -12.88 3.68
C ASN A 168 22.64 -11.98 4.02
N SER A 169 22.42 -10.75 4.48
CA SER A 169 23.54 -9.94 4.99
C SER A 169 24.06 -10.57 6.29
N PRO A 170 25.37 -10.85 6.43
CA PRO A 170 25.93 -11.29 7.69
C PRO A 170 25.66 -10.20 8.72
N THR A 171 24.87 -10.55 9.74
CA THR A 171 24.78 -9.73 10.94
C THR A 171 26.16 -9.80 11.57
N ASN A 172 26.99 -8.76 11.38
CA ASN A 172 28.15 -8.58 12.22
C ASN A 172 27.63 -8.37 13.65
N LEU A 173 27.59 -9.46 14.41
CA LEU A 173 27.50 -9.49 15.86
C LEU A 173 28.65 -8.70 16.48
#